data_AF-A0A1Y5TZP4-F1
#
_entry.id   AF-A0A1Y5TZP4-F1
#
_cell.length_a   1.000
_cell.length_b   1.000
_cell.length_c   1.000
_cell.angle_alpha   90.00
_cell.angle_beta   90.00
_cell.angle_gamma   90.00
#
_symmetry.space_group_name_H-M   'P 1'
#
loop_
_entity.id
_entity.type
_entity.pdbx_description
1 polymer ?
#
loop_
_entity_poly.entity_id
_entity_poly.type
_entity_poly.pdbx_seq_one_letter_code
_entity_poly.pdbx_strand_id
1 'polypeptide(L)' 'MFDLTKVASQAWTVGAKVYWDDTKKRCTTVATDNTLIGVAVEAVASGAGDTIGRVRLNATS' A
#
# COMPACT_ATOMS: atom_id res chain seq x y z
N MET A 1 3.56 11.92 -5.18
CA MET A 1 3.32 10.89 -4.14
C MET A 1 1.87 10.98 -3.74
N PHE A 2 1.26 9.85 -3.36
CA PHE A 2 -0.15 9.79 -2.95
C PHE A 2 -0.26 9.13 -1.59
N ASP A 3 -1.07 9.71 -0.71
CA ASP A 3 -1.45 9.10 0.56
C ASP A 3 -2.70 8.25 0.32
N LEU A 4 -2.57 6.94 0.50
CA LEU A 4 -3.62 5.98 0.20
C LEU A 4 -3.99 5.19 1.46
N THR A 5 -5.28 4.89 1.59
CA THR A 5 -5.77 4.02 2.66
C THR A 5 -5.19 2.62 2.47
N LYS A 6 -4.49 2.12 3.49
CA LYS A 6 -3.97 0.77 3.54
C LYS A 6 -4.76 -0.12 4.50
N VAL A 7 -4.57 -1.43 4.37
CA VAL A 7 -5.08 -2.38 5.36
C VAL A 7 -4.42 -2.12 6.72
N ALA A 8 -5.24 -2.12 7.78
CA ALA A 8 -4.79 -2.02 9.16
C ALA A 8 -3.88 -3.22 9.52
N SER A 9 -3.06 -3.06 10.55
CA SER A 9 -2.25 -4.17 11.09
C SER A 9 -1.25 -4.80 10.11
N GLN A 10 -0.79 -4.04 9.12
CA GLN A 10 0.20 -4.48 8.14
C GLN A 10 1.34 -3.46 8.06
N ALA A 11 2.54 -3.85 8.47
CA ALA A 11 3.71 -2.98 8.39
C ALA A 11 4.19 -2.86 6.94
N TRP A 12 4.58 -1.64 6.55
CA TRP A 12 5.21 -1.35 5.25
C TRP A 12 6.62 -0.82 5.49
N THR A 13 7.54 -1.22 4.63
CA THR A 13 8.90 -0.67 4.56
C THR A 13 9.03 0.20 3.31
N VAL A 14 9.98 1.14 3.33
CA VAL A 14 10.31 1.93 2.13
C VAL A 14 10.74 0.98 1.01
N GLY A 15 10.17 1.16 -0.18
CA GLY A 15 10.38 0.29 -1.33
C GLY A 15 9.51 -0.96 -1.37
N ALA A 16 8.68 -1.23 -0.34
CA ALA A 16 7.74 -2.35 -0.37
C ALA A 16 6.77 -2.19 -1.55
N LYS A 17 6.52 -3.27 -2.29
CA LYS A 17 5.52 -3.28 -3.36
C LYS A 17 4.13 -3.09 -2.76
N VAL A 18 3.38 -2.15 -3.32
CA VAL A 18 2.02 -1.84 -2.89
C VAL A 18 1.05 -2.20 -3.99
N TYR A 19 0.03 -2.94 -3.58
CA TYR A 19 -1.02 -3.48 -4.43
C TYR A 19 -2.37 -2.89 -4.04
N TRP A 20 -3.23 -2.69 -5.02
CA TRP A 20 -4.63 -2.32 -4.83
C TRP A 20 -5.52 -3.56 -4.71
N ASP A 21 -6.21 -3.66 -3.58
CA ASP A 21 -7.29 -4.62 -3.35
C ASP A 21 -8.61 -3.96 -3.78
N ASP A 22 -9.15 -4.40 -4.92
CA ASP A 22 -10.38 -3.84 -5.48
C ASP A 22 -11.65 -4.31 -4.75
N THR A 23 -11.56 -5.36 -3.94
CA THR A 23 -12.69 -5.84 -3.13
C THR A 23 -12.84 -4.97 -1.89
N LYS A 24 -11.74 -4.70 -1.18
CA LYS A 24 -11.73 -3.93 0.07
C LYS A 24 -11.49 -2.43 -0.13
N LYS A 25 -11.13 -2.02 -1.37
CA LYS A 25 -10.77 -0.65 -1.74
C LYS A 25 -9.65 -0.09 -0.86
N ARG A 26 -8.60 -0.89 -0.65
CA ARG A 26 -7.46 -0.57 0.21
C ARG A 26 -6.16 -1.02 -0.43
N CYS A 27 -5.08 -0.36 -0.05
CA CYS A 27 -3.74 -0.77 -0.40
C CYS A 27 -3.22 -1.86 0.53
N THR A 28 -2.44 -2.79 -0.01
CA THR A 28 -1.85 -3.92 0.71
C THR A 28 -0.49 -4.29 0.13
N THR A 29 0.36 -4.98 0.89
CA THR A 29 1.59 -5.62 0.37
C THR A 29 1.35 -7.05 -0.13
N VAL A 30 0.12 -7.55 -0.04
CA VAL A 30 -0.27 -8.88 -0.53
C VAL A 30 -0.47 -8.84 -2.04
N ALA A 31 0.30 -9.64 -2.78
CA ALA A 31 0.24 -9.66 -4.24
C ALA A 31 -0.95 -10.47 -4.80
N THR A 32 -1.29 -11.60 -4.16
CA THR A 32 -2.34 -12.51 -4.64
C THR A 32 -3.67 -11.78 -4.83
N ASP A 33 -4.23 -11.89 -6.03
CA ASP A 33 -5.50 -11.26 -6.47
C ASP A 33 -5.56 -9.73 -6.39
N ASN A 34 -4.43 -9.05 -6.17
CA ASN A 34 -4.35 -7.59 -6.07
C ASN A 34 -3.48 -7.01 -7.19
N THR A 35 -3.79 -5.77 -7.59
CA THR A 35 -3.10 -5.12 -8.72
C THR A 35 -1.89 -4.34 -8.22
N LEU A 36 -0.69 -4.58 -8.75
CA LEU A 36 0.49 -3.77 -8.39
C LEU A 36 0.30 -2.33 -8.87
N ILE A 37 0.28 -1.37 -7.93
CA ILE A 37 0.09 0.06 -8.25
C ILE A 37 1.35 0.89 -8.04
N GLY A 38 2.30 0.43 -7.24
CA GLY A 38 3.43 1.26 -6.84
C GLY A 38 4.32 0.66 -5.76
N VAL A 39 5.08 1.55 -5.12
CA VAL A 39 5.92 1.22 -3.96
C VAL A 39 5.69 2.21 -2.81
N ALA A 40 5.80 1.73 -1.57
CA ALA A 40 5.76 2.55 -0.38
C ALA A 40 6.99 3.45 -0.31
N VAL A 41 6.81 4.73 0.00
CA VAL A 41 7.93 5.70 0.12
C VAL A 41 8.27 6.05 1.57
N GLU A 42 7.44 5.65 2.51
CA GLU A 42 7.63 5.82 3.95
C GLU A 42 7.32 4.51 4.66
N ALA A 43 8.02 4.26 5.77
CA ALA A 43 7.71 3.13 6.63
C ALA A 43 6.41 3.40 7.40
N VAL A 44 5.56 2.38 7.51
CA VAL A 44 4.32 2.43 8.29
C VAL A 44 4.30 1.24 9.23
N ALA A 45 3.98 1.48 10.50
CA ALA A 45 3.89 0.42 11.49
C ALA A 45 2.67 -0.50 11.25
N SER A 46 2.63 -1.63 11.94
CA SER A 46 1.52 -2.60 11.88
C SER A 46 0.45 -2.35 12.94
N GLY A 47 0.22 -1.12 13.36
CA GLY A 47 -0.88 -0.79 14.27
C GLY A 47 -2.24 -0.84 13.57
N ALA A 48 -3.30 -1.06 14.34
CA ALA A 48 -4.66 -1.05 13.80
C ALA A 48 -5.09 0.36 13.34
N GLY A 49 -4.52 1.41 13.94
CA GLY A 49 -4.74 2.82 13.54
C GLY A 49 -3.87 3.26 12.35
N ASP A 50 -2.81 2.52 12.02
CA ASP A 50 -1.91 2.82 10.92
C ASP A 50 -2.56 2.43 9.60
N THR A 51 -3.45 3.30 9.12
CA THR A 51 -4.37 3.03 8.01
C THR A 51 -4.06 3.88 6.77
N ILE A 52 -3.05 4.73 6.84
CA ILE A 52 -2.58 5.54 5.72
C ILE A 52 -1.14 5.12 5.38
N GLY A 53 -0.86 4.95 4.09
CA GLY A 53 0.48 4.74 3.59
C GLY A 53 0.77 5.63 2.39
N ARG A 54 1.98 6.20 2.34
CA ARG A 54 2.41 7.02 1.21
C ARG A 54 3.01 6.15 0.12
N VAL A 55 2.49 6.28 -1.09
CA VAL A 55 2.84 5.44 -2.25
C VAL A 55 3.33 6.33 -3.40
N ARG A 56 4.42 5.89 -4.04
CA ARG A 56 4.78 6.34 -5.38
C ARG A 56 4.11 5.40 -6.37
N LEU A 57 3.11 5.91 -7.09
CA LEU A 57 2.46 5.14 -8.16
C LEU A 57 3.42 4.89 -9.31
N ASN A 58 3.34 3.69 -9.87
CA ASN A 58 4.05 3.34 -11.09
C ASN A 58 3.28 3.96 -12.26
N ALA A 59 3.99 4.66 -13.14
CA ALA A 59 3.41 5.14 -14.39
C ALA A 59 3.40 3.97 -15.38
N THR A 60 2.24 3.67 -15.96
CA THR A 60 2.14 2.90 -17.19
C THR A 60 1.99 3.89 -18.33
N SER A 61 3.00 3.96 -19.20
CA SER A 61 2.95 4.65 -20.48
C SER A 61 2.27 3.80 -21.54
#